data_AF-B4F068-F1
#
_entry.id   AF-B4F068-F1
#
_cell.length_a   1.000
_cell.length_b   1.000
_cell.length_c   1.000
_cell.angle_alpha   90.00
_cell.angle_beta   90.00
_cell.angle_gamma   90.00
#
_symmetry.space_group_name_H-M   'P 1'
#
loop_
_entity.id
_entity.type
_entity.pdbx_description
1 polymer ?
#
loop_
_entity_poly.entity_id
_entity_poly.type
_entity_poly.pdbx_seq_one_letter_code
_entity_poly.pdbx_strand_id
1 'polypeptide(L)'
;MRMSGGYSFTIAPQGFIKKASPIININSDGSFITNDESEGATVTRVAQGEYFIEGVLGFNSDAGWGGVDGGIEIPLDVNKQPLIWVDSEVMEDGSILVRTYHRTHPNAPKFARNDIDGYKDGDPIDIPDGRFISVRVQMPEQSIYNVRMREMEEAQKAEEECRQKEEENQDINSAPEIDN
;
A
#
# COMPACT_ATOMS: atom_id res chain seq x y z
N MET A 1 18.03 22.87 -2.50
CA MET A 1 16.59 22.61 -2.39
C MET A 1 16.43 21.41 -1.47
N ARG A 2 15.96 21.60 -0.23
CA ARG A 2 15.86 20.53 0.77
C ARG A 2 14.61 19.69 0.46
N MET A 3 14.81 18.41 0.19
CA MET A 3 13.74 17.40 0.20
C MET A 3 13.36 17.17 1.66
N SER A 4 12.20 17.68 2.09
CA SER A 4 11.58 17.28 3.35
C SER A 4 10.57 16.17 3.07
N GLY A 5 11.07 14.94 2.95
CA GLY A 5 10.22 13.75 3.08
C GLY A 5 9.81 13.63 4.54
N GLY A 6 8.57 14.01 4.85
CA GLY A 6 8.01 13.85 6.17
C GLY A 6 7.67 12.38 6.39
N TYR A 7 8.38 11.72 7.32
CA TYR A 7 8.08 10.37 7.76
C TYR A 7 6.69 10.32 8.42
N SER A 8 5.77 9.50 7.92
CA SER A 8 4.47 9.28 8.56
C SER A 8 4.52 8.05 9.47
N PHE A 9 5.02 8.21 10.70
CA PHE A 9 4.82 7.21 11.74
C PHE A 9 3.54 7.52 12.53
N THR A 10 2.62 6.55 12.64
CA THR A 10 1.55 6.62 13.64
C THR A 10 2.02 5.88 14.88
N ILE A 11 2.63 6.59 15.82
CA ILE A 11 2.93 6.04 17.16
C ILE A 11 1.59 5.96 17.91
N ALA A 12 1.09 4.73 18.10
CA ALA A 12 -0.02 4.52 19.04
C ALA A 12 0.49 4.80 20.48
N PRO A 13 -0.36 5.26 21.41
CA PRO A 13 0.06 5.66 22.77
C PRO A 13 0.71 4.56 23.64
N GLN A 14 0.85 3.34 23.10
CA GLN A 14 1.36 2.13 23.76
C GLN A 14 2.61 1.54 23.07
N GLY A 15 3.30 2.28 22.20
CA GLY A 15 4.60 1.85 21.64
C GLY A 15 4.54 0.74 20.58
N PHE A 16 3.35 0.40 20.06
CA PHE A 16 3.22 -0.54 18.95
C PHE A 16 3.50 0.16 17.60
N ILE A 17 4.51 -0.32 16.88
CA ILE A 17 4.71 -0.02 15.45
C ILE A 17 3.58 -0.72 14.68
N LYS A 18 2.64 0.03 14.12
CA LYS A 18 1.61 -0.54 13.26
C LYS A 18 2.20 -0.79 11.88
N LYS A 19 2.12 -2.05 11.41
CA LYS A 19 2.38 -2.39 10.01
C LYS A 19 1.40 -1.60 9.14
N ALA A 20 1.91 -0.58 8.45
CA ALA A 20 1.12 0.19 7.51
C ALA A 20 0.94 -0.60 6.20
N SER A 21 -0.17 -0.33 5.50
CA SER A 21 -0.55 -1.06 4.29
C SER A 21 0.20 -0.47 3.08
N PRO A 22 1.00 -1.25 2.32
CA PRO A 22 1.59 -0.78 1.07
C PRO A 22 0.50 -0.47 0.04
N ILE A 23 0.50 0.77 -0.49
CA ILE A 23 -0.53 1.28 -1.40
C ILE A 23 0.13 1.93 -2.61
N ILE A 24 -0.40 1.63 -3.80
CA ILE A 24 -0.04 2.25 -5.06
C ILE A 24 -1.27 2.94 -5.65
N ASN A 25 -1.20 4.26 -5.82
CA ASN A 25 -2.24 5.02 -6.52
C ASN A 25 -1.85 5.16 -8.00
N ILE A 26 -2.73 4.79 -8.92
CA ILE A 26 -2.47 4.77 -10.37
C ILE A 26 -3.43 5.73 -11.07
N ASN A 27 -2.89 6.61 -11.92
CA ASN A 27 -3.67 7.58 -12.71
C ASN A 27 -3.87 7.11 -14.17
N SER A 28 -4.75 7.81 -14.87
CA SER A 28 -5.11 7.61 -16.29
C SER A 28 -3.92 7.31 -17.21
N ASP A 29 -2.87 8.14 -17.14
CA ASP A 29 -1.70 8.11 -18.03
C ASP A 29 -0.64 7.05 -17.63
N GLY A 30 -0.88 6.30 -16.55
CA GLY A 30 0.07 5.36 -15.98
C GLY A 30 1.03 6.00 -14.98
N SER A 31 0.96 7.31 -14.73
CA SER A 31 1.65 7.90 -13.58
C SER A 31 1.10 7.33 -12.29
N PHE A 32 1.96 7.17 -11.29
CA PHE A 32 1.60 6.53 -10.04
C PHE A 32 2.30 7.18 -8.84
N ILE A 33 1.75 6.94 -7.65
CA ILE A 33 2.28 7.39 -6.37
C ILE A 33 2.33 6.19 -5.43
N THR A 34 3.50 5.94 -4.85
CA THR A 34 3.74 4.95 -3.79
C THR A 34 3.81 5.65 -2.43
N ASN A 35 3.44 4.95 -1.36
CA ASN A 35 3.84 5.30 0.00
C ASN A 35 5.21 4.70 0.37
N ASP A 36 5.72 5.04 1.55
CA ASP A 36 6.99 4.49 2.06
C ASP A 36 6.98 2.96 2.06
N GLU A 37 5.85 2.34 2.44
CA GLU A 37 5.71 0.89 2.54
C GLU A 37 5.73 0.16 1.20
N SER A 38 5.37 0.82 0.10
CA SER A 38 5.37 0.28 -1.27
C SER A 38 6.56 0.80 -2.10
N GLU A 39 7.55 1.41 -1.46
CA GLU A 39 8.76 1.87 -2.14
C GLU A 39 9.45 0.72 -2.88
N GLY A 40 9.78 0.96 -4.15
CA GLY A 40 10.35 -0.03 -5.06
C GLY A 40 9.34 -0.71 -5.97
N ALA A 41 8.03 -0.53 -5.75
CA ALA A 41 7.03 -0.94 -6.72
C ALA A 41 6.95 0.05 -7.89
N THR A 42 6.68 -0.47 -9.09
CA THR A 42 6.57 0.35 -10.31
C THR A 42 5.29 0.01 -11.07
N VAL A 43 4.78 0.99 -11.81
CA VAL A 43 3.59 0.80 -12.67
C VAL A 43 3.90 1.23 -14.09
N THR A 44 3.52 0.39 -15.05
CA THR A 44 3.63 0.63 -16.48
C THR A 44 2.27 0.52 -17.13
N ARG A 45 1.80 1.58 -17.81
CA ARG A 45 0.61 1.48 -18.67
C ARG A 45 0.98 0.78 -19.98
N VAL A 46 0.49 -0.44 -20.17
CA VAL A 46 0.86 -1.30 -21.32
C VAL A 46 -0.07 -1.13 -22.51
N ALA A 47 -1.35 -0.84 -22.25
CA ALA A 47 -2.36 -0.54 -23.25
C ALA A 47 -3.46 0.35 -22.66
N GLN A 48 -4.46 0.71 -23.47
CA GLN A 48 -5.62 1.44 -22.98
C GLN A 48 -6.37 0.62 -21.94
N GLY A 49 -6.51 1.19 -20.75
CA GLY A 49 -7.13 0.51 -19.61
C GLY A 49 -6.32 -0.66 -19.08
N GLU A 50 -5.02 -0.79 -19.40
CA GLU A 50 -4.18 -1.87 -18.89
C GLU A 50 -2.93 -1.33 -18.18
N TYR A 51 -2.80 -1.67 -16.90
CA TYR A 51 -1.74 -1.19 -16.01
C TYR A 51 -1.04 -2.39 -15.37
N PHE A 52 0.28 -2.48 -15.57
CA PHE A 52 1.12 -3.56 -15.08
C PHE A 52 1.95 -3.08 -13.87
N ILE A 53 1.82 -3.78 -12.75
CA ILE A 53 2.48 -3.46 -11.48
C ILE A 53 3.58 -4.49 -11.22
N GLU A 54 4.78 -4.01 -10.97
CA GLU A 54 5.98 -4.81 -10.73
C GLU A 54 6.61 -4.49 -9.37
N GLY A 55 7.49 -5.36 -8.87
CA GLY A 55 8.15 -5.20 -7.57
C GLY A 55 7.29 -5.60 -6.37
N VAL A 56 6.22 -6.34 -6.61
CA VAL A 56 5.22 -6.76 -5.62
C VAL A 56 5.00 -8.28 -5.65
N LEU A 57 4.35 -8.84 -4.64
CA LEU A 57 4.01 -10.26 -4.50
C LEU A 57 2.49 -10.46 -4.49
N GLY A 58 1.80 -9.81 -5.43
CA GLY A 58 0.34 -9.81 -5.53
C GLY A 58 -0.33 -8.81 -4.58
N PHE A 59 -1.63 -9.01 -4.39
CA PHE A 59 -2.44 -8.19 -3.49
C PHE A 59 -2.06 -8.41 -2.03
N ASN A 60 -2.29 -7.39 -1.21
CA ASN A 60 -2.07 -7.49 0.22
C ASN A 60 -2.94 -8.60 0.83
N SER A 61 -2.32 -9.59 1.47
CA SER A 61 -2.99 -10.77 2.03
C SER A 61 -3.67 -10.52 3.38
N ASP A 62 -3.50 -9.34 3.98
CA ASP A 62 -4.13 -8.99 5.25
C ASP A 62 -5.63 -8.75 5.04
N ALA A 63 -6.45 -9.67 5.56
CA ALA A 63 -7.91 -9.61 5.49
C ALA A 63 -8.51 -8.34 6.13
N GLY A 64 -7.78 -7.66 7.02
CA GLY A 64 -8.18 -6.38 7.59
C GLY A 64 -8.10 -5.20 6.61
N TRP A 65 -7.37 -5.36 5.50
CA TRP A 65 -7.10 -4.29 4.53
C TRP A 65 -7.46 -4.63 3.08
N GLY A 66 -7.27 -5.89 2.66
CA GLY A 66 -7.51 -6.35 1.29
C GLY A 66 -8.96 -6.71 0.96
N GLY A 67 -9.82 -6.91 1.97
CA GLY A 67 -11.14 -7.50 1.73
C GLY A 67 -11.05 -8.85 0.99
N VAL A 68 -12.16 -9.31 0.41
CA VAL A 68 -12.20 -10.57 -0.37
C VAL A 68 -11.61 -10.37 -1.77
N ASP A 69 -11.56 -9.11 -2.25
CA ASP A 69 -11.30 -8.76 -3.65
C ASP A 69 -9.94 -8.07 -3.87
N GLY A 70 -8.96 -8.28 -2.98
CA GLY A 70 -7.57 -7.85 -3.20
C GLY A 70 -7.26 -6.37 -2.95
N GLY A 71 -8.18 -5.59 -2.38
CA GLY A 71 -7.88 -4.25 -1.87
C GLY A 71 -7.70 -3.19 -2.95
N ILE A 72 -8.37 -3.34 -4.10
CA ILE A 72 -8.46 -2.29 -5.12
C ILE A 72 -9.64 -1.35 -4.81
N GLU A 73 -9.36 -0.07 -4.65
CA GLU A 73 -10.38 0.98 -4.55
C GLU A 73 -10.53 1.68 -5.91
N ILE A 74 -11.76 1.73 -6.40
CA ILE A 74 -12.11 2.27 -7.73
C ILE A 74 -12.77 3.65 -7.62
N PRO A 75 -12.59 4.51 -8.64
CA PRO A 75 -13.16 5.85 -8.62
C PRO A 75 -14.69 5.84 -8.66
N LEU A 76 -15.28 6.66 -7.77
CA LEU A 76 -16.72 6.89 -7.69
C LEU A 76 -17.10 8.27 -8.23
N ASP A 77 -18.34 8.38 -8.74
CA ASP A 77 -18.97 9.66 -9.05
C ASP A 77 -19.54 10.35 -7.80
N VAL A 78 -20.13 11.55 -7.99
CA VAL A 78 -20.77 12.32 -6.91
C VAL A 78 -21.97 11.61 -6.27
N ASN A 79 -22.56 10.62 -6.96
CA ASN A 79 -23.68 9.80 -6.50
C ASN A 79 -23.21 8.46 -5.90
N LYS A 80 -21.90 8.28 -5.68
CA LYS A 80 -21.27 7.05 -5.19
C LYS A 80 -21.44 5.86 -6.14
N GLN A 81 -21.59 6.12 -7.42
CA GLN A 81 -21.62 5.10 -8.47
C GLN A 81 -20.21 4.86 -9.00
N PRO A 82 -19.77 3.60 -9.17
CA PRO A 82 -18.46 3.32 -9.73
C PRO A 82 -18.37 3.68 -11.22
N LEU A 83 -17.27 4.32 -11.61
CA LEU A 83 -17.10 4.83 -12.97
C LEU A 83 -16.49 3.82 -13.95
N ILE A 84 -15.83 2.80 -13.41
CA ILE A 84 -15.16 1.75 -14.16
C ILE A 84 -15.44 0.38 -13.54
N TRP A 85 -15.35 -0.65 -14.36
CA TRP A 85 -15.12 -2.02 -13.93
C TRP A 85 -13.62 -2.25 -13.81
N VAL A 86 -13.22 -3.15 -12.92
CA VAL A 86 -11.83 -3.57 -12.78
C VAL A 86 -11.79 -5.09 -12.83
N ASP A 87 -10.87 -5.60 -13.63
CA ASP A 87 -10.42 -6.98 -13.64
C ASP A 87 -8.94 -6.99 -13.28
N SER A 88 -8.48 -8.04 -12.61
CA SER A 88 -7.09 -8.12 -12.19
C SER A 88 -6.57 -9.55 -12.18
N GLU A 89 -5.31 -9.68 -12.58
CA GLU A 89 -4.63 -10.95 -12.70
C GLU A 89 -3.26 -10.86 -12.01
N VAL A 90 -2.97 -11.82 -11.13
CA VAL A 90 -1.67 -11.93 -10.47
C VAL A 90 -0.84 -12.96 -11.24
N MET A 91 0.33 -12.52 -11.69
CA MET A 91 1.28 -13.33 -12.46
C MET A 91 2.08 -14.26 -11.52
N GLU A 92 2.75 -15.27 -12.08
CA GLU A 92 3.54 -16.25 -11.30
C GLU A 92 4.67 -15.62 -10.48
N ASP A 93 5.23 -14.50 -10.94
CA ASP A 93 6.28 -13.73 -10.27
C ASP A 93 5.73 -12.79 -9.18
N GLY A 94 4.40 -12.70 -9.04
CA GLY A 94 3.72 -11.80 -8.12
C GLY A 94 3.37 -10.44 -8.70
N SER A 95 3.78 -10.13 -9.94
CA SER A 95 3.37 -8.92 -10.64
C SER A 95 1.84 -8.91 -10.85
N ILE A 96 1.23 -7.73 -10.96
CA ILE A 96 -0.23 -7.60 -11.07
C ILE A 96 -0.58 -6.87 -12.36
N LEU A 97 -1.42 -7.47 -13.18
CA LEU A 97 -2.04 -6.80 -14.33
C LEU A 97 -3.44 -6.35 -13.95
N VAL A 98 -3.67 -5.05 -13.97
CA VAL A 98 -4.97 -4.42 -13.70
C VAL A 98 -5.57 -3.93 -15.02
N ARG A 99 -6.79 -4.37 -15.31
CA ARG A 99 -7.56 -3.98 -16.50
C ARG A 99 -8.79 -3.19 -16.09
N THR A 100 -9.06 -2.09 -16.78
CA THR A 100 -10.18 -1.19 -16.49
C THR A 100 -11.12 -1.08 -17.69
N TYR A 101 -12.42 -1.13 -17.41
CA TYR A 101 -13.45 -1.07 -18.45
C TYR A 101 -14.50 -0.04 -18.11
N HIS A 102 -15.13 0.51 -19.15
CA HIS A 102 -16.17 1.51 -19.00
C HIS A 102 -17.39 0.92 -18.29
N ARG A 103 -17.91 1.64 -17.30
CA ARG A 103 -19.09 1.21 -16.54
C ARG A 103 -20.22 2.21 -16.66
N THR A 104 -21.34 1.76 -17.20
CA THR A 104 -22.58 2.54 -17.31
C THR A 104 -23.60 2.16 -16.24
N HIS A 105 -24.51 3.07 -15.94
CA HIS A 105 -25.60 2.87 -14.98
C HIS A 105 -26.95 3.11 -15.66
N PRO A 106 -27.50 2.14 -16.43
CA PRO A 106 -28.70 2.35 -17.26
C PRO A 106 -29.95 2.72 -16.43
N ASN A 107 -30.00 2.30 -15.17
CA ASN A 107 -31.08 2.59 -14.24
C ASN A 107 -30.98 3.98 -13.59
N ALA A 108 -29.87 4.70 -13.78
CA ALA A 108 -29.69 6.05 -13.27
C ALA A 108 -30.33 7.10 -14.21
N PRO A 109 -30.66 8.31 -13.70
CA PRO A 109 -31.03 9.44 -14.54
C PRO A 109 -29.94 9.76 -15.58
N LYS A 110 -30.31 10.28 -16.76
CA LYS A 110 -29.40 10.50 -17.90
C LYS A 110 -28.08 11.21 -17.53
N PHE A 111 -28.11 12.19 -16.62
CA PHE A 111 -26.92 12.93 -16.19
C PHE A 111 -25.97 12.13 -15.29
N ALA A 112 -26.41 10.98 -14.75
CA ALA A 112 -25.70 10.15 -13.80
C ALA A 112 -25.45 8.72 -14.33
N ARG A 113 -25.71 8.47 -15.62
CA ARG A 113 -25.50 7.15 -16.24
C ARG A 113 -24.04 6.83 -16.53
N ASN A 114 -23.16 7.82 -16.46
CA ASN A 114 -21.79 7.73 -16.94
C ASN A 114 -21.72 7.36 -18.43
N ASP A 115 -22.60 7.91 -19.26
CA ASP A 115 -22.56 7.69 -20.72
C ASP A 115 -21.40 8.49 -21.33
N ILE A 116 -20.39 7.82 -21.89
CA ILE A 116 -19.26 8.44 -22.60
C ILE A 116 -19.41 8.16 -24.10
N ASP A 117 -19.29 9.20 -24.93
CA ASP A 117 -19.39 9.05 -26.38
C ASP A 117 -18.27 8.15 -26.92
N GLY A 118 -18.63 7.20 -27.78
CA GLY A 118 -17.70 6.21 -28.33
C GLY A 118 -17.39 5.01 -27.43
N TYR A 119 -17.92 4.93 -26.21
CA TYR A 119 -17.73 3.78 -25.30
C TYR A 119 -19.06 3.11 -24.94
N LYS A 120 -19.05 1.79 -24.88
CA LYS A 120 -20.12 0.95 -24.34
C LYS A 120 -19.69 0.38 -22.99
N ASP A 121 -20.69 -0.07 -22.22
CA ASP A 121 -20.43 -0.83 -21.00
C ASP A 121 -19.54 -2.04 -21.31
N GLY A 122 -18.43 -2.17 -20.56
CA GLY A 122 -17.45 -3.23 -20.73
C GLY A 122 -16.35 -2.95 -21.76
N ASP A 123 -16.37 -1.82 -22.48
CA ASP A 123 -15.28 -1.47 -23.39
C ASP A 123 -14.01 -1.07 -22.60
N PRO A 124 -12.79 -1.46 -23.03
CA PRO A 124 -11.56 -1.04 -22.37
C PRO A 124 -11.43 0.49 -22.35
N ILE A 125 -11.17 1.05 -21.17
CA ILE A 125 -11.00 2.50 -21.00
C ILE A 125 -9.97 2.76 -19.91
N ASP A 126 -9.17 3.81 -20.07
CA ASP A 126 -8.27 4.27 -19.01
C ASP A 126 -9.05 4.79 -17.79
N ILE A 127 -8.36 4.88 -16.66
CA ILE A 127 -8.89 5.47 -15.44
C ILE A 127 -9.34 6.91 -15.73
N PRO A 128 -10.54 7.35 -15.29
CA PRO A 128 -11.03 8.69 -15.59
C PRO A 128 -10.07 9.79 -15.12
N ASP A 129 -9.84 10.80 -15.97
CA ASP A 129 -8.94 11.92 -15.66
C ASP A 129 -9.28 12.61 -14.33
N GLY A 130 -8.24 13.01 -13.60
CA GLY A 130 -8.37 13.61 -12.27
C GLY A 130 -8.78 12.63 -11.17
N ARG A 131 -8.81 11.32 -11.47
CA ARG A 131 -9.02 10.25 -10.50
C ARG A 131 -7.91 9.20 -10.59
N PHE A 132 -7.87 8.34 -9.60
CA PHE A 132 -6.94 7.22 -9.50
C PHE A 132 -7.66 5.96 -9.05
N ILE A 133 -7.04 4.81 -9.29
CA ILE A 133 -7.32 3.58 -8.53
C ILE A 133 -6.26 3.45 -7.44
N SER A 134 -6.63 2.91 -6.28
CA SER A 134 -5.71 2.62 -5.19
C SER A 134 -5.59 1.11 -5.04
N VAL A 135 -4.38 0.58 -5.17
CA VAL A 135 -4.11 -0.85 -5.12
C VAL A 135 -3.27 -1.15 -3.88
N ARG A 136 -3.79 -2.01 -3.01
CA ARG A 136 -3.04 -2.51 -1.85
C ARG A 136 -2.24 -3.74 -2.23
N VAL A 137 -0.92 -3.64 -2.08
CA VAL A 137 0.01 -4.67 -2.56
C VAL A 137 0.72 -5.37 -1.41
N GLN A 138 1.14 -6.61 -1.64
CA GLN A 138 2.05 -7.32 -0.78
C GLN A 138 3.48 -7.02 -1.24
N MET A 139 4.32 -6.48 -0.36
CA MET A 139 5.72 -6.22 -0.68
C MET A 139 6.62 -7.41 -0.29
N PRO A 140 7.70 -7.68 -1.05
CA PRO A 140 8.71 -8.65 -0.66
C PRO A 140 9.35 -8.30 0.69
N GLU A 141 9.78 -9.30 1.47
CA GLU A 141 10.50 -9.05 2.73
C GLU A 141 11.81 -8.27 2.54
N GLN A 142 12.39 -8.38 1.35
CA GLN A 142 13.61 -7.67 0.95
C GLN A 142 13.32 -6.29 0.33
N SER A 143 12.08 -5.78 0.43
CA SER A 143 11.77 -4.42 0.01
C SER A 143 12.52 -3.40 0.87
N ILE A 144 12.75 -2.21 0.30
CA ILE A 144 13.50 -1.12 0.95
C ILE A 144 12.92 -0.83 2.35
N TYR A 145 11.59 -0.73 2.42
CA TYR A 145 10.88 -0.52 3.68
C TYR A 145 11.07 -1.67 4.68
N ASN A 146 10.84 -2.92 4.25
CA ASN A 146 10.86 -4.07 5.16
C ASN A 146 12.26 -4.34 5.72
N VAL A 147 13.31 -4.15 4.92
CA VAL A 147 14.70 -4.25 5.38
C VAL A 147 14.99 -3.15 6.40
N ARG A 148 14.65 -1.90 6.08
CA ARG A 148 14.85 -0.77 6.99
C ARG A 148 14.14 -0.96 8.33
N MET A 149 12.90 -1.45 8.31
CA MET A 149 12.15 -1.72 9.54
C MET A 149 12.78 -2.82 10.38
N ARG A 150 13.24 -3.91 9.75
CA ARG A 150 13.94 -5.00 10.43
C ARG A 150 15.22 -4.52 11.11
N GLU A 151 16.05 -3.75 10.41
CA GLU A 151 17.29 -3.21 10.97
C GLU A 151 17.03 -2.28 12.17
N MET A 152 15.97 -1.46 12.09
CA MET A 152 15.56 -0.59 13.19
C MET A 152 15.05 -1.39 14.40
N GLU A 153 14.26 -2.45 14.19
CA GLU A 153 13.79 -3.33 15.25
C GLU A 153 14.94 -4.10 15.92
N GLU A 154 15.91 -4.57 15.14
CA GLU A 154 17.11 -5.24 15.65
C GLU A 154 17.98 -4.29 16.49
N ALA A 155 18.16 -3.04 16.03
CA ALA A 155 18.87 -2.02 16.80
C ALA A 155 18.17 -1.69 18.12
N GLN A 156 16.85 -1.53 18.11
CA GLN A 156 16.07 -1.26 19.32
C GLN A 156 16.14 -2.41 20.33
N LYS A 157 16.05 -3.67 19.86
CA LYS A 157 16.20 -4.85 20.72
C LYS A 157 17.60 -4.91 21.33
N ALA A 158 18.63 -4.64 20.54
CA ALA A 158 20.01 -4.62 21.02
C ALA A 158 20.24 -3.52 22.07
N GLU A 159 19.70 -2.32 21.86
CA GLU A 159 19.76 -1.22 22.83
C GLU A 159 19.03 -1.55 24.13
N GLU A 160 17.85 -2.16 24.03
CA GLU A 160 17.06 -2.56 25.21
C GLU A 160 17.74 -3.69 25.99
N GLU A 161 18.30 -4.69 25.31
CA GLU A 161 19.12 -5.73 25.95
C GLU A 161 20.38 -5.15 26.61
N CYS A 162 21.03 -4.16 25.99
CA CYS A 162 22.20 -3.48 26.58
C CYS A 162 21.81 -2.75 27.86
N ARG A 163 20.70 -2.01 27.84
CA ARG A 163 20.16 -1.30 29.00
C ARG A 163 19.80 -2.26 30.13
N GLN A 164 19.14 -3.39 29.84
CA GLN A 164 18.81 -4.41 30.82
C GLN A 164 20.06 -5.01 31.48
N LYS A 165 21.10 -5.32 30.69
CA LYS A 165 22.38 -5.83 31.21
C LYS A 165 23.14 -4.81 32.06
N GLU A 166 23.03 -3.52 31.73
CA GLU A 166 23.61 -2.44 32.55
C GLU A 166 22.89 -2.30 33.89
N GLU A 167 21.56 -2.36 33.90
CA GLU A 167 20.73 -2.31 35.11
C GLU A 167 21.01 -3.53 36.02
N GLU A 168 21.04 -4.75 35.47
CA GLU A 168 21.37 -5.96 36.23
C GLU A 168 22.78 -5.90 36.86
N ASN A 169 23.77 -5.37 36.14
CA ASN A 169 25.13 -5.22 36.68
C ASN A 169 25.22 -4.18 37.81
N GLN A 170 24.39 -3.12 37.79
CA GLN A 170 24.36 -2.14 38.87
C GLN A 170 23.76 -2.70 40.16
N ASP A 171 22.73 -3.55 40.05
CA ASP A 171 22.10 -4.21 41.20
C ASP A 171 23.04 -5.23 41.87
N ILE A 172 23.82 -6.00 41.09
CA ILE A 172 24.78 -6.98 41.62
C ILE A 172 25.93 -6.30 42.38
N ASN A 173 26.42 -5.17 41.89
CA ASN A 173 27.54 -4.43 42.50
C ASN A 173 27.11 -3.58 43.73
N SER A 174 25.81 -3.51 44.04
CA SER A 174 25.26 -2.77 45.17
C SER A 174 24.95 -3.64 46.40
N ALA A 175 25.18 -4.96 46.32
CA ALA A 175 24.99 -5.87 47.45
C ALA A 175 26.08 -5.65 48.51
N PRO A 176 25.74 -5.35 49.78
CA PRO A 176 26.75 -5.05 50.80
C PRO A 176 27.55 -6.31 51.16
N GLU A 177 28.89 -6.19 51.17
CA GLU A 177 29.78 -7.19 51.76
C GLU A 177 29.43 -7.31 53.26
N ILE A 178 28.96 -8.50 53.66
CA ILE A 178 28.75 -8.83 55.07
C ILE A 178 30.15 -9.14 55.64
N ASP A 179 30.71 -8.15 56.34
CA ASP A 179 31.97 -8.28 57.08
C ASP A 179 31.80 -9.31 58.22
N ASN A 180 32.77 -10.21 58.36
CA ASN A 180 32.71 -11.46 59.13
C ASN A 180 33.42 -11.34 60.49
#